data_AF-A0A1T5NCB5-F1
#
_entry.id   AF-A0A1T5NCB5-F1
#
_cell.length_a   1.000
_cell.length_b   1.000
_cell.length_c   1.000
_cell.angle_alpha   90.00
_cell.angle_beta   90.00
_cell.angle_gamma   90.00
#
_symmetry.space_group_name_H-M   'P 1'
#
loop_
_entity.id
_entity.type
_entity.pdbx_description
1 polymer ?
#
loop_
_entity_poly.entity_id
_entity_poly.type
_entity_poly.pdbx_seq_one_letter_code
_entity_poly.pdbx_strand_id
1 'polypeptide(L)'
;MFWQRYGPPIEVAGLILLIIGSTYMKNSVTFKSIAVAFWIVCMVIYIIAEPTYRTFRFWLFLILGLTLATSQVLQLIGTFN
;
A
#
# COMPACT_ATOMS: atom_id res chain seq x y z
N MET A 1 18.27 -3.37 -10.85
CA MET A 1 17.98 -2.28 -11.81
C MET A 1 16.51 -2.20 -12.24
N PHE A 2 15.81 -3.31 -12.49
CA PHE A 2 14.39 -3.26 -12.91
C PHE A 2 13.48 -2.52 -11.90
N TRP A 3 13.60 -2.82 -10.60
CA TRP A 3 12.78 -2.19 -9.56
C TRP A 3 13.07 -0.71 -9.34
N GLN A 4 14.31 -0.25 -9.55
CA GLN A 4 14.62 1.18 -9.51
C GLN A 4 13.87 1.98 -10.59
N ARG A 5 13.55 1.35 -11.73
CA ARG A 5 12.85 1.98 -12.86
C ARG A 5 11.33 1.81 -12.81
N TYR A 6 10.85 0.62 -12.41
CA TYR A 6 9.42 0.28 -12.41
C TYR A 6 8.78 0.23 -11.02
N GLY A 7 9.57 0.11 -9.95
CA GLY A 7 9.13 0.19 -8.56
C GLY A 7 8.47 1.52 -8.20
N PRO A 8 9.05 2.71 -8.50
CA PRO A 8 8.41 3.98 -8.15
C PRO A 8 6.98 4.15 -8.70
N PRO A 9 6.67 3.86 -9.98
CA PRO A 9 5.28 3.93 -10.44
C PRO A 9 4.36 2.87 -9.81
N ILE A 10 4.88 1.69 -9.45
CA ILE A 10 4.13 0.64 -8.75
C ILE A 10 3.80 1.04 -7.31
N GLU A 11 4.77 1.63 -6.59
CA GLU A 11 4.59 2.19 -5.25
C GLU A 11 3.49 3.27 -5.24
N VAL A 12 3.53 4.19 -6.22
CA VAL A 12 2.53 5.25 -6.39
C VAL A 12 1.16 4.66 -6.69
N ALA A 13 1.06 3.66 -7.57
CA ALA A 13 -0.20 2.97 -7.85
C ALA A 13 -0.79 2.33 -6.58
N GLY A 14 0.05 1.68 -5.76
CA GLY A 14 -0.37 1.10 -4.49
C GLY A 14 -0.91 2.13 -3.51
N LEU A 15 -0.25 3.28 -3.39
CA LEU A 15 -0.73 4.39 -2.55
C LEU A 15 -2.04 4.98 -3.07
N ILE A 16 -2.19 5.16 -4.39
CA ILE A 16 -3.42 5.67 -5.00
C ILE A 16 -4.58 4.72 -4.72
N LEU A 17 -4.39 3.40 -4.88
CA LEU A 17 -5.41 2.41 -4.56
C LEU A 17 -5.82 2.47 -3.07
N LEU A 18 -4.85 2.64 -2.17
CA LEU A 18 -5.12 2.81 -0.74
C LEU A 18 -5.87 4.12 -0.43
N ILE A 19 -5.56 5.21 -1.12
CA ILE A 19 -6.29 6.47 -0.98
C ILE A 19 -7.74 6.27 -1.45
N ILE A 20 -7.94 5.72 -2.65
CA ILE A 20 -9.28 5.50 -3.22
C ILE A 20 -10.12 4.59 -2.32
N GLY A 21 -9.50 3.55 -1.77
CA GLY A 21 -10.14 2.63 -0.84
C GLY A 21 -10.62 3.32 0.44
N SER A 22 -9.86 4.28 0.94
CA SER A 22 -10.18 5.02 2.16
C SER A 22 -11.17 6.17 1.94
N THR A 23 -11.08 6.88 0.81
CA THR A 23 -11.89 8.09 0.56
C THR A 23 -13.19 7.80 -0.18
N TYR A 24 -13.14 7.01 -1.27
CA TYR A 24 -14.28 6.83 -2.19
C TYR A 24 -15.00 5.49 -1.99
N MET A 25 -14.27 4.42 -1.69
CA MET A 25 -14.82 3.06 -1.61
C MET A 25 -15.06 2.61 -0.16
N LYS A 26 -15.60 3.49 0.69
CA LYS A 26 -15.73 3.25 2.14
C LYS A 26 -16.52 1.98 2.49
N ASN A 27 -17.53 1.64 1.69
CA ASN A 27 -18.42 0.49 1.95
C ASN A 27 -17.97 -0.79 1.22
N SER A 28 -16.97 -0.71 0.34
CA SER A 28 -16.51 -1.86 -0.44
C SER A 28 -15.38 -2.58 0.27
N VAL A 29 -15.73 -3.60 1.05
CA VAL A 29 -14.78 -4.47 1.75
C VAL A 29 -13.80 -5.12 0.77
N THR A 30 -14.31 -5.63 -0.35
CA THR A 30 -13.51 -6.31 -1.37
C THR A 30 -12.44 -5.40 -1.96
N PHE A 31 -12.77 -4.16 -2.30
CA PHE A 31 -11.80 -3.22 -2.85
C PHE A 31 -10.69 -2.88 -1.85
N LYS A 32 -11.06 -2.63 -0.60
CA LYS A 32 -10.12 -2.34 0.48
C LYS A 32 -9.14 -3.49 0.73
N SER A 33 -9.66 -4.73 0.80
CA SER A 33 -8.82 -5.92 0.95
C SER A 33 -7.84 -6.10 -0.21
N ILE A 34 -8.28 -5.86 -1.46
CA ILE A 34 -7.40 -5.94 -2.63
C ILE A 34 -6.33 -4.84 -2.59
N ALA A 35 -6.68 -3.59 -2.23
CA ALA A 35 -5.74 -2.50 -2.14
C ALA A 35 -4.64 -2.75 -1.09
N VAL A 36 -5.03 -3.26 0.08
CA VAL A 36 -4.08 -3.65 1.14
C VAL A 36 -3.21 -4.81 0.69
N ALA A 37 -3.78 -5.86 0.08
CA ALA A 37 -3.02 -6.99 -0.44
C ALA A 37 -2.01 -6.56 -1.51
N PHE A 38 -2.41 -5.69 -2.43
CA PHE A 38 -1.54 -5.14 -3.47
C PHE A 38 -0.36 -4.35 -2.86
N TRP A 39 -0.62 -3.53 -1.84
CA TRP A 39 0.43 -2.81 -1.14
C TRP A 39 1.42 -3.75 -0.42
N ILE A 40 0.93 -4.82 0.22
CA ILE A 40 1.79 -5.85 0.84
C ILE A 40 2.65 -6.54 -0.22
N VAL A 41 2.10 -6.89 -1.38
CA VAL A 41 2.86 -7.48 -2.49
C VAL A 41 3.96 -6.52 -2.96
N CYS A 42 3.67 -5.22 -3.08
CA CYS A 42 4.68 -4.22 -3.42
C CYS A 42 5.81 -4.18 -2.39
N MET A 43 5.49 -4.27 -1.09
CA MET A 43 6.49 -4.36 -0.02
C MET A 43 7.37 -5.60 -0.13
N VAL A 44 6.77 -6.76 -0.36
CA VAL A 44 7.51 -8.03 -0.49
C VAL A 44 8.46 -7.96 -1.68
N ILE A 45 7.98 -7.50 -2.84
CA ILE A 45 8.83 -7.37 -4.03
C ILE A 45 9.94 -6.35 -3.79
N TYR A 46 9.66 -5.23 -3.14
CA TYR A 46 10.67 -4.23 -2.78
C TYR A 46 11.79 -4.85 -1.93
N ILE A 47 11.43 -5.58 -0.86
CA ILE A 47 12.39 -6.21 0.06
C ILE A 47 13.28 -7.23 -0.67
N ILE A 48 12.71 -8.00 -1.60
CA ILE A 48 13.45 -9.00 -2.38
C ILE A 48 14.34 -8.34 -3.44
N ALA A 49 13.85 -7.31 -4.11
CA ALA A 49 14.54 -6.68 -5.24
C ALA A 49 15.70 -5.77 -4.81
N GLU A 50 15.62 -5.17 -3.62
CA GLU A 50 16.62 -4.22 -3.10
C GLU A 50 17.00 -4.50 -1.64
N PRO A 51 17.73 -5.60 -1.37
CA PRO A 51 18.15 -5.95 0.00
C PRO A 51 19.13 -4.93 0.61
N THR A 52 19.84 -4.17 -0.23
CA THR A 52 20.99 -3.34 0.18
C THR A 52 20.68 -1.85 0.31
N TYR A 53 19.53 -1.37 -0.20
CA TYR A 53 19.21 0.06 -0.24
C TYR A 53 17.84 0.38 0.38
N ARG A 54 17.82 0.62 1.70
CA ARG A 54 16.70 1.29 2.38
C ARG A 54 16.80 2.81 2.13
N THR A 55 16.38 3.25 0.96
CA THR A 55 16.34 4.68 0.62
C THR A 55 15.22 5.41 1.37
N PHE A 56 15.32 6.74 1.49
CA PHE A 56 14.28 7.59 2.07
C PHE A 56 12.89 7.33 1.45
N ARG A 57 12.85 7.01 0.15
CA ARG A 57 11.61 6.69 -0.59
C ARG A 57 10.90 5.46 -0.02
N PHE A 58 11.65 4.42 0.33
CA PHE A 58 11.08 3.21 0.96
C PHE A 58 10.38 3.55 2.28
N TRP A 59 11.04 4.32 3.14
CA TRP A 59 10.47 4.71 4.43
C TRP A 59 9.21 5.56 4.28
N LEU A 60 9.20 6.47 3.29
CA LEU A 60 8.03 7.28 2.98
C LEU A 60 6.87 6.42 2.47
N PHE A 61 7.12 5.48 1.56
CA PHE A 61 6.11 4.52 1.08
C PHE A 61 5.60 3.60 2.20
N LEU A 62 6.49 3.16 3.11
CA LEU A 62 6.15 2.35 4.27
C LEU A 62 5.24 3.10 5.23
N ILE A 63 5.62 4.31 5.64
CA ILE A 63 4.85 5.09 6.62
C ILE A 63 3.47 5.44 6.05
N LEU A 64 3.42 6.01 4.83
CA LEU A 64 2.14 6.38 4.20
C LEU A 64 1.25 5.17 3.96
N GLY A 65 1.83 4.08 3.45
CA GLY A 65 1.10 2.84 3.21
C GLY A 65 0.55 2.22 4.48
N LEU A 66 1.33 2.20 5.56
CA LEU A 66 0.92 1.68 6.86
C LEU A 66 -0.22 2.52 7.47
N THR A 67 -0.11 3.85 7.42
CA THR A 67 -1.18 4.74 7.92
C THR A 67 -2.48 4.53 7.14
N LEU A 68 -2.41 4.43 5.81
CA LEU A 68 -3.59 4.20 4.99
C LEU A 68 -4.16 2.79 5.20
N ALA A 69 -3.33 1.76 5.25
CA ALA A 69 -3.77 0.38 5.48
C ALA A 69 -4.44 0.22 6.86
N THR A 70 -3.83 0.76 7.92
CA THR A 70 -4.44 0.73 9.27
C THR A 70 -5.75 1.51 9.31
N SER A 71 -5.84 2.67 8.65
CA SER A 71 -7.10 3.41 8.54
C SER A 71 -8.20 2.59 7.86
N GLN A 72 -7.86 1.84 6.80
CA GLN A 72 -8.82 0.98 6.12
C GLN A 72 -9.24 -0.22 6.96
N VAL A 73 -8.32 -0.83 7.72
CA VAL A 73 -8.60 -1.94 8.65
C VAL A 73 -9.52 -1.47 9.78
N LEU A 74 -9.27 -0.29 10.36
CA LEU A 74 -10.14 0.29 11.38
C LEU A 74 -11.54 0.58 10.84
N GLN A 75 -11.64 1.14 9.64
CA GLN A 75 -12.93 1.34 8.98
C GLN A 75 -13.65 0.02 8.70
N LEU A 76 -12.91 -1.03 8.31
CA LEU A 76 -13.46 -2.37 8.08
C LEU A 76 -14.06 -2.94 9.36
N ILE A 77 -13.30 -2.93 10.47
CA ILE A 77 -13.78 -3.39 11.78
C ILE A 77 -15.04 -2.61 12.19
N GLY A 78 -15.04 -1.29 12.02
CA GLY A 78 -16.22 -0.45 12.29
C GLY A 78 -17.41 -0.64 11.34
N THR A 79 -17.26 -1.38 10.24
CA THR A 79 -18.39 -1.72 9.33
C THR A 79 -19.05 -3.04 9.73
N PHE A 80 -18.30 -3.93 10.40
CA PHE A 80 -18.82 -5.23 10.87
C PHE A 80 -19.43 -5.19 12.27
N ASN A 81 -19.11 -4.14 13.04
CA ASN A 81 -19.66 -3.86 14.37
C ASN A 81 -20.91 -2.98 14.24
#